data_AF-A0A1F5Z042-F1
#
_entry.id   AF-A0A1F5Z042-F1
#
_cell.length_a   1.000
_cell.length_b   1.000
_cell.length_c   1.000
_cell.angle_alpha   90.00
_cell.angle_beta   90.00
_cell.angle_gamma   90.00
#
_symmetry.space_group_name_H-M   'P 1'
#
loop_
_entity.id
_entity.type
_entity.pdbx_description
1 polymer ?
#
loop_
_entity_poly.entity_id
_entity_poly.type
_entity_poly.pdbx_seq_one_letter_code
_entity_poly.pdbx_strand_id
1 'polypeptide(L)'
;MTKKIFILFVIAAVFILVGLLLNRNPGKVTIIPKVKDLVIEDNPLYIENIRKQDYPGSAITITQTLSSGVNYKRYIASYSSDNLKIYGLYTVPNAVPGENGYPVIVLLHGYLDPKTYITTQRYVAYQDQLARNGFVTFKPDLRGHGESEGEAIQANFSTGYVTDTLNLISSLQKEEIVNPEKIGIWGHSMGGGIALRTMVTTDKIKAAVIWAGVVGTYEDLLDRYRNRVPWVRNDLIEKYASPSVNPAFWNKVDPYTYFESLTTPIALHHTVEDESVPVEFSRNLKTKLESLGKSVEYFEYQNSDHNLSNPAFGLAMDRTVAFFKKHLQEPAFIAETPFISQAPYGEWKDPRHQDGCEEAATLIAVSWAKTLDLDKDIAKREILSASGFQSQKYGEYRDTSAADTAQRLLKEYFRFENFKVEKEVTLPHLVEILKSGKIIVAPTNGRVLRNPGYTPPGPERHMVVILGYDPQTREFITHDPGVGNGAYYRYPKEVLYNAIRDYSTGYHFPITETLKNVIIVSHEAG
;
A
#
# COMPACT_ATOMS: atom_id res chain seq x y z
N MET A 1 69.03 -74.20 -3.48
CA MET A 1 69.49 -72.79 -3.43
C MET A 1 68.26 -71.86 -3.38
N THR A 2 67.36 -72.08 -2.41
CA THR A 2 65.96 -71.60 -2.51
C THR A 2 65.34 -71.21 -1.17
N LYS A 3 66.02 -71.41 -0.04
CA LYS A 3 65.56 -70.93 1.29
C LYS A 3 66.19 -69.60 1.73
N LYS A 4 67.38 -69.22 1.24
CA LYS A 4 68.04 -67.93 1.58
C LYS A 4 67.46 -66.74 0.81
N ILE A 5 66.92 -66.95 -0.39
CA ILE A 5 66.30 -65.89 -1.22
C ILE A 5 64.88 -65.55 -0.70
N PHE A 6 64.15 -66.53 -0.18
CA PHE A 6 62.82 -66.32 0.40
C PHE A 6 62.87 -65.54 1.72
N ILE A 7 63.89 -65.79 2.56
CA ILE A 7 64.10 -65.05 3.81
C ILE A 7 64.51 -63.59 3.56
N LEU A 8 65.31 -63.33 2.51
CA LEU A 8 65.64 -61.94 2.13
C LEU A 8 64.42 -61.17 1.60
N PHE A 9 63.52 -61.82 0.86
CA PHE A 9 62.28 -61.19 0.37
C PHE A 9 61.27 -60.90 1.48
N VAL A 10 61.16 -61.79 2.48
CA VAL A 10 60.29 -61.55 3.65
C VAL A 10 60.84 -60.45 4.54
N ILE A 11 62.16 -60.37 4.73
CA ILE A 11 62.78 -59.29 5.51
C ILE A 11 62.66 -57.94 4.78
N ALA A 12 62.88 -57.90 3.45
CA ALA A 12 62.67 -56.68 2.66
C ALA A 12 61.20 -56.22 2.64
N ALA A 13 60.24 -57.15 2.56
CA ALA A 13 58.82 -56.83 2.64
C ALA A 13 58.40 -56.32 4.02
N VAL A 14 59.00 -56.84 5.10
CA VAL A 14 58.77 -56.35 6.47
C VAL A 14 59.40 -54.97 6.68
N PHE A 15 60.59 -54.69 6.14
CA PHE A 15 61.20 -53.35 6.22
C PHE A 15 60.46 -52.30 5.35
N ILE A 16 59.88 -52.70 4.22
CA ILE A 16 59.02 -51.81 3.40
C ILE A 16 57.67 -51.58 4.11
N LEU A 17 57.09 -52.59 4.75
CA LEU A 17 55.84 -52.45 5.51
C LEU A 17 56.05 -51.62 6.80
N VAL A 18 57.18 -51.81 7.49
CA VAL A 18 57.59 -51.01 8.66
C VAL A 18 57.99 -49.59 8.24
N GLY A 19 58.63 -49.40 7.08
CA GLY A 19 58.88 -48.08 6.50
C GLY A 19 57.60 -47.34 6.09
N LEU A 20 56.57 -48.05 5.59
CA LEU A 20 55.25 -47.48 5.30
C LEU A 20 54.41 -47.23 6.56
N LEU A 21 54.61 -48.00 7.64
CA LEU A 21 53.96 -47.78 8.93
C LEU A 21 54.66 -46.69 9.78
N LEU A 22 55.97 -46.50 9.64
CA LEU A 22 56.76 -45.49 10.35
C LEU A 22 56.91 -44.16 9.57
N ASN A 23 56.61 -44.13 8.27
CA ASN A 23 56.50 -42.90 7.48
C ASN A 23 55.05 -42.40 7.37
N ARG A 24 54.18 -42.84 8.28
CA ARG A 24 53.02 -42.03 8.66
C ARG A 24 53.57 -40.88 9.48
N ASN A 25 53.80 -39.76 8.81
CA ASN A 25 53.67 -38.45 9.42
C ASN A 25 52.51 -38.56 10.41
N PRO A 26 52.65 -38.19 11.70
CA PRO A 26 51.50 -37.94 12.53
C PRO A 26 50.80 -36.78 11.84
N GLY A 27 49.96 -37.11 10.86
CA GLY A 27 49.10 -36.17 10.17
C GLY A 27 48.46 -35.40 11.29
N LYS A 28 48.62 -34.08 11.25
CA LYS A 28 47.92 -33.16 12.13
C LYS A 28 46.57 -33.80 12.39
N VAL A 29 46.39 -34.27 13.62
CA VAL A 29 45.05 -34.59 14.10
C VAL A 29 44.37 -33.25 13.91
N THR A 30 43.61 -33.10 12.84
CA THR A 30 42.66 -32.01 12.73
C THR A 30 41.72 -32.33 13.86
N ILE A 31 42.01 -31.74 15.02
CA ILE A 31 41.05 -31.57 16.08
C ILE A 31 39.90 -30.90 15.34
N ILE A 32 38.87 -31.68 14.97
CA ILE A 32 37.57 -31.10 14.69
C ILE A 32 37.31 -30.37 15.99
N PRO A 33 37.31 -29.02 16.01
CA PRO A 33 37.06 -28.31 17.24
C PRO A 33 35.70 -28.85 17.69
N LYS A 34 35.64 -29.39 18.92
CA LYS A 34 34.37 -29.58 19.60
C LYS A 34 33.58 -28.32 19.31
N VAL A 35 32.44 -28.44 18.64
CA VAL A 35 31.51 -27.34 18.38
C VAL A 35 31.09 -26.83 19.74
N LYS A 36 31.89 -25.91 20.27
CA LYS A 36 31.74 -25.28 21.56
C LYS A 36 31.32 -23.87 21.19
N ASP A 37 30.02 -23.64 21.28
CA ASP A 37 29.39 -22.33 21.41
C ASP A 37 29.98 -21.22 20.52
N LEU A 38 29.87 -21.37 19.20
CA LEU A 38 30.09 -20.28 18.24
C LEU A 38 28.86 -19.34 18.17
N VAL A 39 28.22 -19.06 19.31
CA VAL A 39 27.21 -18.01 19.40
C VAL A 39 27.95 -16.70 19.60
N ILE A 40 28.36 -16.06 18.49
CA ILE A 40 28.85 -14.68 18.52
C ILE A 40 27.63 -13.79 18.76
N GLU A 41 27.39 -13.33 19.99
CA GLU A 41 26.19 -12.55 20.34
C GLU A 41 26.01 -11.31 19.45
N ASP A 42 27.11 -10.63 19.11
CA ASP A 42 27.13 -9.41 18.27
C ASP A 42 27.36 -9.70 16.78
N ASN A 43 26.89 -10.85 16.27
CA ASN A 43 27.02 -11.12 14.84
C ASN A 43 26.13 -10.14 14.03
N PRO A 44 26.69 -9.37 13.06
CA PRO A 44 25.91 -8.41 12.29
C PRO A 44 24.82 -9.07 11.44
N LEU A 45 24.93 -10.36 11.10
CA LEU A 45 23.93 -11.07 10.30
C LEU A 45 22.64 -11.39 11.07
N TYR A 46 22.68 -11.38 12.41
CA TYR A 46 21.51 -11.72 13.22
C TYR A 46 20.41 -10.67 13.07
N ILE A 47 19.19 -11.11 12.76
CA ILE A 47 18.03 -10.23 12.57
C ILE A 47 17.79 -9.36 13.80
N GLU A 48 17.96 -9.91 15.01
CA GLU A 48 17.85 -9.16 16.26
C GLU A 48 18.89 -8.04 16.40
N ASN A 49 20.11 -8.22 15.86
CA ASN A 49 21.12 -7.18 15.90
C ASN A 49 20.84 -6.10 14.85
N ILE A 50 20.28 -6.46 13.70
CA ILE A 50 19.80 -5.50 12.70
C ILE A 50 18.64 -4.67 13.28
N ARG A 51 17.68 -5.30 13.99
CA ARG A 51 16.55 -4.63 14.66
C ARG A 51 16.97 -3.57 15.69
N LYS A 52 18.13 -3.75 16.34
CA LYS A 52 18.66 -2.84 17.37
C LYS A 52 19.42 -1.64 16.80
N GLN A 53 19.80 -1.68 15.53
CA GLN A 53 20.52 -0.58 14.90
C GLN A 53 19.58 0.59 14.62
N ASP A 54 20.15 1.79 14.56
CA ASP A 54 19.43 2.97 14.10
C ASP A 54 19.57 3.12 12.57
N TYR A 55 18.48 3.52 11.94
CA TYR A 55 18.39 3.79 10.51
C TYR A 55 17.78 5.17 10.33
N PRO A 56 18.55 6.24 10.58
CA PRO A 56 18.00 7.58 10.63
C PRO A 56 17.47 8.04 9.27
N GLY A 57 17.99 7.50 8.15
CA GLY A 57 17.72 8.00 6.80
C GLY A 57 18.27 9.42 6.58
N SER A 58 18.29 9.86 5.32
CA SER A 58 18.75 11.18 4.90
C SER A 58 17.71 11.86 4.00
N ALA A 59 17.95 13.11 3.60
CA ALA A 59 17.16 13.71 2.53
C ALA A 59 17.38 12.94 1.21
N ILE A 60 16.32 12.80 0.39
CA ILE A 60 16.46 12.32 -0.98
C ILE A 60 16.95 13.47 -1.85
N THR A 61 18.15 13.33 -2.42
CA THR A 61 18.75 14.35 -3.30
C THR A 61 18.54 13.97 -4.76
N ILE A 62 17.74 14.74 -5.49
CA ILE A 62 17.61 14.63 -6.95
C ILE A 62 18.92 15.05 -7.60
N THR A 63 19.56 14.14 -8.33
CA THR A 63 20.83 14.40 -9.03
C THR A 63 20.63 14.62 -10.52
N GLN A 64 19.56 14.05 -11.09
CA GLN A 64 19.21 14.25 -12.50
C GLN A 64 17.69 14.18 -12.69
N THR A 65 17.13 15.13 -13.43
CA THR A 65 15.75 15.05 -13.93
C THR A 65 15.74 14.33 -15.27
N LEU A 66 14.90 13.30 -15.39
CA LEU A 66 14.73 12.52 -16.62
C LEU A 66 13.45 12.95 -17.35
N SER A 67 13.26 12.50 -18.58
CA SER A 67 12.00 12.68 -19.29
C SER A 67 10.83 12.06 -18.52
N SER A 68 9.75 12.82 -18.36
CA SER A 68 8.51 12.36 -17.73
C SER A 68 7.92 11.15 -18.44
N GLY A 69 7.24 10.29 -17.70
CA GLY A 69 6.36 9.28 -18.27
C GLY A 69 4.91 9.78 -18.36
N VAL A 70 3.99 8.87 -18.67
CA VAL A 70 2.55 9.21 -18.71
C VAL A 70 2.06 9.36 -17.27
N ASN A 71 1.71 10.59 -16.87
CA ASN A 71 1.20 10.95 -15.54
C ASN A 71 2.19 10.81 -14.38
N TYR A 72 3.50 10.87 -14.63
CA TYR A 72 4.50 10.93 -13.56
C TYR A 72 5.83 11.55 -14.03
N LYS A 73 6.63 12.03 -13.07
CA LYS A 73 8.00 12.53 -13.26
C LYS A 73 9.02 11.49 -12.81
N ARG A 74 10.22 11.53 -13.40
CA ARG A 74 11.31 10.57 -13.16
C ARG A 74 12.60 11.30 -12.84
N TYR A 75 13.35 10.75 -11.91
CA TYR A 75 14.60 11.32 -11.43
C TYR A 75 15.62 10.22 -11.17
N ILE A 76 16.89 10.51 -11.40
CA ILE A 76 17.95 9.84 -10.64
C ILE A 76 18.08 10.61 -9.34
N ALA A 77 18.01 9.87 -8.24
CA ALA A 77 18.12 10.44 -6.90
C ALA A 77 19.08 9.61 -6.05
N SER A 78 19.50 10.18 -4.94
CA SER A 78 20.43 9.54 -4.02
C SER A 78 20.06 9.79 -2.56
N TYR A 79 20.50 8.89 -1.69
CA TYR A 79 20.37 8.98 -0.23
C TYR A 79 21.62 8.39 0.43
N SER A 80 21.82 8.68 1.71
CA SER A 80 22.94 8.17 2.49
C SER A 80 22.55 6.90 3.23
N SER A 81 23.44 5.93 3.24
CA SER A 81 23.34 4.70 4.03
C SER A 81 24.74 4.29 4.48
N ASP A 82 24.93 4.08 5.79
CA ASP A 82 26.26 4.05 6.40
C ASP A 82 27.06 5.32 5.99
N ASN A 83 28.29 5.15 5.51
CA ASN A 83 29.11 6.22 4.92
C ASN A 83 29.07 6.22 3.39
N LEU A 84 28.03 5.63 2.79
CA LEU A 84 27.89 5.46 1.35
C LEU A 84 26.73 6.30 0.81
N LYS A 85 26.91 6.80 -0.41
CA LYS A 85 25.85 7.39 -1.22
C LYS A 85 25.25 6.34 -2.15
N ILE A 86 23.97 6.05 -1.95
CA ILE A 86 23.22 5.07 -2.72
C ILE A 86 22.32 5.80 -3.70
N TYR A 87 22.39 5.43 -4.97
CA TYR A 87 21.63 6.02 -6.07
C TYR A 87 20.44 5.13 -6.44
N GLY A 88 19.49 5.69 -7.18
CA GLY A 88 18.36 4.94 -7.69
C GLY A 88 17.44 5.72 -8.61
N LEU A 89 16.50 5.01 -9.20
CA LEU A 89 15.45 5.59 -10.02
C LEU A 89 14.25 5.95 -9.13
N TYR A 90 14.02 7.25 -8.98
CA TYR A 90 12.91 7.82 -8.21
C TYR A 90 11.81 8.32 -9.14
N THR A 91 10.57 7.92 -8.89
CA THR A 91 9.42 8.25 -9.73
C THR A 91 8.28 8.79 -8.90
N VAL A 92 7.72 9.93 -9.30
CA VAL A 92 6.67 10.66 -8.56
C VAL A 92 5.45 10.86 -9.46
N PRO A 93 4.25 10.39 -9.07
CA PRO A 93 3.01 10.63 -9.81
C PRO A 93 2.69 12.12 -9.99
N ASN A 94 1.98 12.45 -11.07
CA ASN A 94 1.43 13.79 -11.31
C ASN A 94 0.02 13.98 -10.72
N ALA A 95 -0.60 12.90 -10.21
CA ALA A 95 -1.90 12.97 -9.54
C ALA A 95 -1.85 13.94 -8.35
N VAL A 96 -2.98 14.30 -7.76
CA VAL A 96 -2.93 15.03 -6.48
C VAL A 96 -2.58 14.01 -5.39
N PRO A 97 -1.59 14.29 -4.50
CA PRO A 97 -1.35 13.40 -3.38
C PRO A 97 -2.60 13.31 -2.50
N GLY A 98 -2.84 12.13 -1.95
CA GLY A 98 -3.84 11.95 -0.90
C GLY A 98 -3.56 12.88 0.29
N GLU A 99 -4.52 12.98 1.19
CA GLU A 99 -4.47 13.94 2.32
C GLU A 99 -3.18 13.86 3.14
N ASN A 100 -2.63 12.65 3.30
CA ASN A 100 -1.41 12.37 4.07
C ASN A 100 -0.19 12.10 3.17
N GLY A 101 -0.23 12.45 1.88
CA GLY A 101 0.84 12.14 0.92
C GLY A 101 0.59 10.83 0.13
N TYR A 102 1.51 10.51 -0.78
CA TYR A 102 1.45 9.30 -1.59
C TYR A 102 1.89 8.07 -0.81
N PRO A 103 1.24 6.91 -0.99
CA PRO A 103 1.90 5.65 -0.68
C PRO A 103 3.16 5.48 -1.54
N VAL A 104 4.19 4.85 -0.99
CA VAL A 104 5.46 4.64 -1.69
C VAL A 104 5.83 3.17 -1.75
N ILE A 105 6.36 2.72 -2.89
CA ILE A 105 6.89 1.37 -3.09
C ILE A 105 8.41 1.44 -3.24
N VAL A 106 9.13 0.71 -2.40
CA VAL A 106 10.56 0.44 -2.58
C VAL A 106 10.71 -0.80 -3.47
N LEU A 107 11.34 -0.67 -4.65
CA LEU A 107 11.53 -1.78 -5.59
C LEU A 107 12.95 -2.32 -5.50
N LEU A 108 13.09 -3.55 -5.00
CA LEU A 108 14.37 -4.24 -4.88
C LEU A 108 14.57 -5.18 -6.06
N HIS A 109 15.58 -4.86 -6.89
CA HIS A 109 15.87 -5.65 -8.08
C HIS A 109 16.57 -6.98 -7.76
N GLY A 110 16.44 -7.94 -8.67
CA GLY A 110 17.22 -9.17 -8.69
C GLY A 110 18.70 -8.93 -9.02
N TYR A 111 19.52 -9.97 -9.00
CA TYR A 111 20.94 -9.84 -9.36
C TYR A 111 21.12 -9.36 -10.80
N LEU A 112 21.98 -8.37 -10.98
CA LEU A 112 22.40 -7.83 -12.27
C LEU A 112 23.90 -7.57 -12.18
N ASP A 113 24.68 -7.85 -13.24
CA ASP A 113 26.14 -7.62 -13.18
C ASP A 113 26.43 -6.14 -12.92
N PRO A 114 27.09 -5.79 -11.80
CA PRO A 114 27.42 -4.42 -11.44
C PRO A 114 28.12 -3.63 -12.55
N LYS A 115 28.95 -4.30 -13.37
CA LYS A 115 29.73 -3.67 -14.45
C LYS A 115 28.86 -3.19 -15.62
N THR A 116 27.65 -3.73 -15.74
CA THR A 116 26.73 -3.43 -16.84
C THR A 116 25.40 -2.87 -16.36
N TYR A 117 25.23 -2.72 -15.05
CA TYR A 117 24.01 -2.20 -14.45
C TYR A 117 23.82 -0.73 -14.81
N ILE A 118 22.62 -0.39 -15.29
CA ILE A 118 22.21 0.97 -15.62
C ILE A 118 20.89 1.26 -14.92
N THR A 119 20.87 2.31 -14.09
CA THR A 119 19.74 2.75 -13.24
C THR A 119 18.41 2.82 -14.00
N THR A 120 18.44 3.26 -15.26
CA THR A 120 17.28 3.58 -16.10
C THR A 120 16.84 2.47 -17.05
N GLN A 121 17.37 1.24 -16.91
CA GLN A 121 17.04 0.12 -17.80
C GLN A 121 16.07 -0.89 -17.18
N ARG A 122 16.59 -1.93 -16.49
CA ARG A 122 15.76 -3.01 -15.96
C ARG A 122 14.75 -2.47 -14.95
N TYR A 123 13.56 -3.11 -14.91
CA TYR A 123 12.44 -2.78 -14.02
C TYR A 123 11.69 -1.45 -14.29
N VAL A 124 12.01 -0.71 -15.35
CA VAL A 124 11.29 0.55 -15.66
C VAL A 124 9.79 0.34 -15.87
N ALA A 125 9.38 -0.73 -16.54
CA ALA A 125 7.96 -1.03 -16.78
C ALA A 125 7.16 -1.27 -15.48
N TYR A 126 7.83 -1.76 -14.43
CA TYR A 126 7.23 -2.04 -13.12
C TYR A 126 6.99 -0.72 -12.38
N GLN A 127 8.00 0.16 -12.38
CA GLN A 127 7.87 1.51 -11.82
C GLN A 127 6.83 2.35 -12.57
N ASP A 128 6.77 2.25 -13.90
CA ASP A 128 5.77 2.92 -14.73
C ASP A 128 4.34 2.53 -14.32
N GLN A 129 4.06 1.23 -14.21
CA GLN A 129 2.72 0.72 -13.85
C GLN A 129 2.31 1.13 -12.43
N LEU A 130 3.22 1.08 -11.46
CA LEU A 130 2.96 1.55 -10.10
C LEU A 130 2.77 3.07 -10.04
N ALA A 131 3.62 3.85 -10.70
CA ALA A 131 3.53 5.31 -10.69
C ALA A 131 2.24 5.83 -11.34
N ARG A 132 1.80 5.21 -12.44
CA ARG A 132 0.49 5.50 -13.07
C ARG A 132 -0.69 5.23 -12.15
N ASN A 133 -0.52 4.38 -11.14
CA ASN A 133 -1.55 4.01 -10.18
C ASN A 133 -1.44 4.76 -8.84
N GLY A 134 -0.70 5.87 -8.81
CA GLY A 134 -0.67 6.79 -7.67
C GLY A 134 0.34 6.42 -6.58
N PHE A 135 1.33 5.58 -6.91
CA PHE A 135 2.42 5.25 -5.99
C PHE A 135 3.69 6.04 -6.34
N VAL A 136 4.29 6.68 -5.34
CA VAL A 136 5.71 7.05 -5.46
C VAL A 136 6.51 5.75 -5.53
N THR A 137 7.56 5.71 -6.35
CA THR A 137 8.45 4.55 -6.39
C THR A 137 9.91 4.94 -6.27
N PHE A 138 10.67 4.17 -5.51
CA PHE A 138 12.12 4.28 -5.46
C PHE A 138 12.72 2.90 -5.69
N LYS A 139 13.45 2.75 -6.81
CA LYS A 139 14.26 1.56 -7.08
C LYS A 139 15.71 1.90 -6.78
N PRO A 140 16.24 1.58 -5.58
CA PRO A 140 17.65 1.75 -5.32
C PRO A 140 18.43 0.86 -6.29
N ASP A 141 19.58 1.35 -6.71
CA ASP A 141 20.52 0.55 -7.50
C ASP A 141 21.22 -0.49 -6.63
N LEU A 142 21.12 -0.37 -5.29
CA LEU A 142 21.85 -1.15 -4.30
C LEU A 142 23.36 -0.85 -4.31
N ARG A 143 24.02 -0.89 -3.14
CA ARG A 143 25.45 -0.59 -3.03
C ARG A 143 26.30 -1.39 -4.03
N GLY A 144 27.27 -0.71 -4.63
CA GLY A 144 28.16 -1.25 -5.65
C GLY A 144 27.57 -1.46 -7.05
N HIS A 145 26.35 -1.00 -7.34
CA HIS A 145 25.77 -1.01 -8.69
C HIS A 145 25.45 0.41 -9.16
N GLY A 146 25.56 0.62 -10.48
CA GLY A 146 25.35 1.94 -11.08
C GLY A 146 26.30 2.95 -10.45
N GLU A 147 25.76 4.09 -10.04
CA GLU A 147 26.53 5.14 -9.35
C GLU A 147 26.53 4.97 -7.81
N SER A 148 25.91 3.90 -7.28
CA SER A 148 25.93 3.63 -5.84
C SER A 148 27.32 3.24 -5.37
N GLU A 149 27.80 3.92 -4.34
CA GLU A 149 29.10 3.66 -3.73
C GLU A 149 29.14 2.29 -3.03
N GLY A 150 30.35 1.89 -2.62
CA GLY A 150 30.62 0.61 -1.96
C GLY A 150 30.85 -0.54 -2.93
N GLU A 151 30.80 -1.77 -2.41
CA GLU A 151 31.03 -2.99 -3.20
C GLU A 151 29.75 -3.79 -3.32
N ALA A 152 29.56 -4.42 -4.48
CA ALA A 152 28.47 -5.35 -4.68
C ALA A 152 28.69 -6.59 -3.80
N ILE A 153 27.68 -6.92 -3.01
CA ILE A 153 27.68 -7.99 -2.01
C ILE A 153 26.63 -9.03 -2.38
N GLN A 154 26.66 -10.19 -1.72
CA GLN A 154 25.59 -11.17 -1.88
C GLN A 154 24.49 -10.92 -0.85
N ALA A 155 23.24 -10.78 -1.30
CA ALA A 155 22.10 -10.40 -0.48
C ALA A 155 21.83 -11.33 0.73
N ASN A 156 21.94 -12.64 0.54
CA ASN A 156 21.69 -13.63 1.61
C ASN A 156 22.89 -13.79 2.55
N PHE A 157 24.02 -13.13 2.29
CA PHE A 157 25.29 -13.39 2.98
C PHE A 157 25.92 -12.11 3.55
N SER A 158 25.17 -11.00 3.52
CA SER A 158 25.55 -9.70 4.06
C SER A 158 24.32 -8.93 4.52
N THR A 159 24.49 -7.94 5.38
CA THR A 159 23.41 -7.03 5.80
C THR A 159 23.29 -5.79 4.93
N GLY A 160 24.29 -5.47 4.10
CA GLY A 160 24.40 -4.16 3.46
C GLY A 160 23.16 -3.74 2.66
N TYR A 161 22.58 -4.64 1.85
CA TYR A 161 21.37 -4.31 1.09
C TYR A 161 20.12 -4.13 1.97
N VAL A 162 20.04 -4.86 3.09
CA VAL A 162 18.96 -4.65 4.07
C VAL A 162 19.14 -3.31 4.77
N THR A 163 20.36 -2.97 5.20
CA THR A 163 20.72 -1.67 5.78
C THR A 163 20.41 -0.51 4.82
N ASP A 164 20.77 -0.64 3.55
CA ASP A 164 20.44 0.35 2.50
C ASP A 164 18.94 0.53 2.34
N THR A 165 18.20 -0.58 2.38
CA THR A 165 16.74 -0.55 2.26
C THR A 165 16.10 0.12 3.48
N LEU A 166 16.57 -0.16 4.69
CA LEU A 166 16.06 0.44 5.92
C LEU A 166 16.34 1.95 5.98
N ASN A 167 17.53 2.38 5.58
CA ASN A 167 17.86 3.80 5.45
C ASN A 167 17.04 4.47 4.34
N LEU A 168 16.77 3.80 3.23
CA LEU A 168 15.87 4.32 2.19
C LEU A 168 14.45 4.51 2.70
N ILE A 169 13.91 3.52 3.42
CA ILE A 169 12.57 3.61 4.02
C ILE A 169 12.51 4.81 4.95
N SER A 170 13.47 4.96 5.86
CA SER A 170 13.52 6.11 6.77
C SER A 170 13.72 7.44 6.04
N SER A 171 14.45 7.46 4.92
CA SER A 171 14.59 8.65 4.07
C SER A 171 13.26 9.04 3.41
N LEU A 172 12.56 8.07 2.83
CA LEU A 172 11.27 8.27 2.17
C LEU A 172 10.18 8.71 3.16
N GLN A 173 10.20 8.22 4.40
CA GLN A 173 9.28 8.67 5.44
C GLN A 173 9.43 10.17 5.78
N LYS A 174 10.56 10.80 5.43
CA LYS A 174 10.80 12.23 5.63
C LYS A 174 10.44 13.09 4.43
N GLU A 175 10.14 12.50 3.27
CA GLU A 175 9.74 13.25 2.08
C GLU A 175 8.33 13.81 2.26
N GLU A 176 8.15 15.13 2.10
CA GLU A 176 6.87 15.82 2.33
C GLU A 176 5.71 15.27 1.48
N ILE A 177 6.03 14.72 0.31
CA ILE A 177 5.04 14.17 -0.60
C ILE A 177 4.66 12.72 -0.28
N VAL A 178 5.38 12.02 0.59
CA VAL A 178 5.17 10.62 0.93
C VAL A 178 4.36 10.51 2.21
N ASN A 179 3.41 9.57 2.22
CA ASN A 179 2.75 9.15 3.45
C ASN A 179 3.68 8.21 4.24
N PRO A 180 4.20 8.63 5.41
CA PRO A 180 5.18 7.85 6.16
C PRO A 180 4.64 6.52 6.69
N GLU A 181 3.31 6.37 6.76
CA GLU A 181 2.63 5.19 7.26
C GLU A 181 2.21 4.22 6.14
N LYS A 182 2.43 4.56 4.86
CA LYS A 182 2.00 3.75 3.71
C LYS A 182 3.17 3.33 2.83
N ILE A 183 4.12 2.62 3.44
CA ILE A 183 5.30 2.07 2.76
C ILE A 183 5.05 0.62 2.32
N GLY A 184 5.19 0.36 1.03
CA GLY A 184 5.24 -0.97 0.45
C GLY A 184 6.63 -1.36 -0.01
N ILE A 185 6.87 -2.66 -0.12
CA ILE A 185 8.11 -3.20 -0.68
C ILE A 185 7.77 -4.19 -1.79
N TRP A 186 8.49 -4.09 -2.90
CA TRP A 186 8.43 -5.05 -4.00
C TRP A 186 9.82 -5.64 -4.21
N GLY A 187 9.93 -6.95 -4.35
CA GLY A 187 11.21 -7.62 -4.56
C GLY A 187 11.15 -8.70 -5.61
N HIS A 188 12.15 -8.76 -6.51
CA HIS A 188 12.28 -9.81 -7.50
C HIS A 188 13.56 -10.63 -7.31
N SER A 189 13.48 -11.96 -7.41
CA SER A 189 14.64 -12.84 -7.33
C SER A 189 15.46 -12.58 -6.05
N MET A 190 16.73 -12.20 -6.16
CA MET A 190 17.56 -11.72 -5.04
C MET A 190 16.87 -10.62 -4.20
N GLY A 191 16.22 -9.66 -4.85
CA GLY A 191 15.45 -8.60 -4.20
C GLY A 191 14.27 -9.11 -3.38
N GLY A 192 13.71 -10.27 -3.72
CA GLY A 192 12.69 -10.95 -2.91
C GLY A 192 13.24 -11.43 -1.56
N GLY A 193 14.46 -11.96 -1.53
CA GLY A 193 15.15 -12.34 -0.29
C GLY A 193 15.49 -11.12 0.58
N ILE A 194 15.95 -10.03 -0.05
CA ILE A 194 16.18 -8.75 0.66
C ILE A 194 14.87 -8.25 1.25
N ALA A 195 13.79 -8.20 0.47
CA ALA A 195 12.47 -7.76 0.94
C ALA A 195 11.97 -8.59 2.13
N LEU A 196 12.08 -9.92 2.06
CA LEU A 196 11.68 -10.83 3.13
C LEU A 196 12.46 -10.56 4.43
N ARG A 197 13.77 -10.37 4.32
CA ARG A 197 14.62 -10.08 5.48
C ARG A 197 14.34 -8.68 6.05
N THR A 198 14.12 -7.68 5.21
CA THR A 198 13.74 -6.33 5.67
C THR A 198 12.41 -6.34 6.42
N MET A 199 11.40 -7.08 5.94
CA MET A 199 10.09 -7.17 6.60
C MET A 199 10.16 -7.76 8.01
N VAL A 200 11.03 -8.73 8.25
CA VAL A 200 11.20 -9.27 9.61
C VAL A 200 12.09 -8.38 10.48
N THR A 201 12.75 -7.37 9.93
CA THR A 201 13.58 -6.42 10.68
C THR A 201 12.83 -5.15 11.08
N THR A 202 11.78 -4.75 10.37
CA THR A 202 11.03 -3.52 10.68
C THR A 202 9.52 -3.69 10.48
N ASP A 203 8.72 -2.98 11.28
CA ASP A 203 7.27 -2.89 11.18
C ASP A 203 6.78 -1.73 10.28
N LYS A 204 7.71 -0.98 9.68
CA LYS A 204 7.42 0.15 8.79
C LYS A 204 6.78 -0.29 7.47
N ILE A 205 6.99 -1.53 7.03
CA ILE A 205 6.46 -2.05 5.78
C ILE A 205 5.03 -2.56 5.99
N LYS A 206 4.07 -1.96 5.29
CA LYS A 206 2.64 -2.27 5.43
C LYS A 206 2.10 -3.22 4.38
N ALA A 207 2.84 -3.46 3.30
CA ALA A 207 2.49 -4.44 2.28
C ALA A 207 3.75 -4.90 1.52
N ALA A 208 3.83 -6.17 1.16
CA ALA A 208 4.94 -6.69 0.37
C ALA A 208 4.49 -7.55 -0.81
N VAL A 209 5.19 -7.40 -1.92
CA VAL A 209 5.00 -8.22 -3.11
C VAL A 209 6.34 -8.83 -3.50
N ILE A 210 6.41 -10.15 -3.66
CA ILE A 210 7.64 -10.86 -4.02
C ILE A 210 7.42 -11.65 -5.30
N TRP A 211 8.22 -11.39 -6.32
CA TRP A 211 8.22 -12.10 -7.60
C TRP A 211 9.43 -13.02 -7.68
N ALA A 212 9.21 -14.31 -7.95
CA ALA A 212 10.24 -15.33 -8.15
C ALA A 212 11.39 -15.26 -7.10
N GLY A 213 11.04 -14.95 -5.85
CA GLY A 213 12.01 -14.51 -4.86
C GLY A 213 12.88 -15.64 -4.31
N VAL A 214 14.14 -15.33 -4.01
CA VAL A 214 15.04 -16.23 -3.26
C VAL A 214 14.62 -16.25 -1.78
N VAL A 215 13.50 -16.91 -1.50
CA VAL A 215 12.78 -16.90 -0.21
C VAL A 215 12.75 -18.26 0.48
N GLY A 216 13.60 -19.20 0.07
CA GLY A 216 13.80 -20.45 0.79
C GLY A 216 14.46 -20.21 2.14
N THR A 217 14.29 -21.13 3.09
CA THR A 217 15.09 -21.15 4.32
C THR A 217 16.58 -21.29 3.99
N TYR A 218 17.47 -20.95 4.91
CA TYR A 218 18.89 -21.22 4.69
C TYR A 218 19.19 -22.72 4.55
N GLU A 219 18.43 -23.59 5.22
CA GLU A 219 18.48 -25.04 4.99
C GLU A 219 18.12 -25.39 3.54
N ASP A 220 17.04 -24.79 3.01
CA ASP A 220 16.66 -25.01 1.61
C ASP A 220 17.75 -24.49 0.66
N LEU A 221 18.29 -23.30 0.90
CA LEU A 221 19.28 -22.65 0.03
C LEU A 221 20.65 -23.36 0.05
N LEU A 222 21.11 -23.80 1.22
CA LEU A 222 22.49 -24.26 1.42
C LEU A 222 22.63 -25.78 1.52
N ASP A 223 21.56 -26.49 1.86
CA ASP A 223 21.57 -27.95 2.01
C ASP A 223 20.65 -28.61 0.96
N ARG A 224 19.32 -28.39 1.02
CA ARG A 224 18.34 -29.20 0.29
C ARG A 224 18.29 -28.94 -1.22
N TYR A 225 18.30 -27.66 -1.63
CA TYR A 225 18.22 -27.24 -3.03
C TYR A 225 19.54 -26.74 -3.59
N ARG A 226 20.65 -26.91 -2.86
CA ARG A 226 21.98 -26.38 -3.20
C ARG A 226 22.38 -26.60 -4.67
N ASN A 227 22.11 -27.79 -5.21
CA ASN A 227 22.45 -28.14 -6.59
C ASN A 227 21.59 -27.40 -7.64
N ARG A 228 20.40 -26.93 -7.26
CA ARG A 228 19.50 -26.14 -8.11
C ARG A 228 19.78 -24.64 -8.03
N VAL A 229 20.55 -24.18 -7.04
CA VAL A 229 20.92 -22.77 -6.86
C VAL A 229 22.45 -22.56 -6.73
N PRO A 230 23.28 -23.06 -7.67
CA PRO A 230 24.74 -23.07 -7.54
C PRO A 230 25.41 -21.69 -7.41
N TRP A 231 24.73 -20.60 -7.76
CA TRP A 231 25.23 -19.22 -7.58
C TRP A 231 25.21 -18.74 -6.12
N VAL A 232 24.50 -19.45 -5.24
CA VAL A 232 24.50 -19.22 -3.80
C VAL A 232 25.85 -19.74 -3.24
N ARG A 233 26.75 -18.83 -2.85
CA ARG A 233 28.12 -19.23 -2.42
C ARG A 233 28.16 -19.85 -1.03
N ASN A 234 29.20 -20.66 -0.79
CA ASN A 234 29.38 -21.45 0.43
C ASN A 234 30.28 -20.80 1.48
N ASP A 235 30.68 -19.55 1.28
CA ASP A 235 31.64 -18.86 2.15
C ASP A 235 31.14 -18.79 3.61
N LEU A 236 29.81 -18.75 3.81
CA LEU A 236 29.21 -18.85 5.16
C LEU A 236 29.15 -20.27 5.71
N ILE A 237 29.04 -21.31 4.87
CA ILE A 237 29.14 -22.70 5.35
C ILE A 237 30.55 -22.96 5.87
N GLU A 238 31.59 -22.44 5.20
CA GLU A 238 32.97 -22.56 5.68
C GLU A 238 33.17 -21.85 7.03
N LYS A 239 32.52 -20.70 7.22
CA LYS A 239 32.66 -19.88 8.43
C LYS A 239 31.78 -20.33 9.59
N TYR A 240 30.55 -20.78 9.32
CA TYR A 240 29.51 -21.01 10.32
C TYR A 240 28.95 -22.45 10.33
N ALA A 241 29.48 -23.35 9.50
CA ALA A 241 28.95 -24.68 9.22
C ALA A 241 27.55 -24.65 8.56
N SER A 242 27.12 -25.81 8.03
CA SER A 242 25.82 -25.94 7.36
C SER A 242 24.65 -25.72 8.34
N PRO A 243 23.46 -25.32 7.85
CA PRO A 243 22.22 -25.26 8.64
C PRO A 243 21.95 -26.51 9.48
N SER A 244 22.14 -27.68 8.88
CA SER A 244 22.03 -28.98 9.54
C SER A 244 23.01 -29.20 10.70
N VAL A 245 24.19 -28.56 10.68
CA VAL A 245 25.25 -28.72 11.70
C VAL A 245 25.24 -27.60 12.75
N ASN A 246 24.86 -26.38 12.37
CA ASN A 246 24.80 -25.22 13.27
C ASN A 246 23.43 -24.50 13.24
N PRO A 247 22.34 -25.18 13.61
CA PRO A 247 21.00 -24.59 13.57
C PRO A 247 20.88 -23.37 14.50
N ALA A 248 21.66 -23.30 15.58
CA ALA A 248 21.64 -22.18 16.53
C ALA A 248 22.04 -20.84 15.89
N PHE A 249 23.01 -20.84 14.97
CA PHE A 249 23.38 -19.67 14.20
C PHE A 249 22.31 -19.32 13.17
N TRP A 250 21.91 -20.29 12.34
CA TRP A 250 21.00 -20.06 11.22
C TRP A 250 19.61 -19.63 11.67
N ASN A 251 19.11 -20.13 12.81
CA ASN A 251 17.86 -19.69 13.40
C ASN A 251 17.83 -18.19 13.77
N LYS A 252 19.00 -17.55 13.97
CA LYS A 252 19.09 -16.10 14.25
C LYS A 252 19.20 -15.23 12.99
N VAL A 253 19.45 -15.84 11.82
CA VAL A 253 19.65 -15.15 10.54
C VAL A 253 18.49 -15.39 9.58
N ASP A 254 17.83 -16.55 9.69
CA ASP A 254 16.74 -16.96 8.82
C ASP A 254 15.44 -16.19 9.11
N PRO A 255 14.83 -15.49 8.14
CA PRO A 255 13.55 -14.82 8.34
C PRO A 255 12.43 -15.73 8.84
N TYR A 256 12.47 -17.03 8.55
CA TYR A 256 11.41 -17.98 8.91
C TYR A 256 11.21 -18.13 10.43
N THR A 257 12.23 -17.84 11.23
CA THR A 257 12.14 -17.89 12.70
C THR A 257 11.43 -16.67 13.29
N TYR A 258 11.20 -15.63 12.49
CA TYR A 258 10.62 -14.34 12.93
C TYR A 258 9.21 -14.08 12.38
N PHE A 259 8.62 -15.02 11.64
CA PHE A 259 7.29 -14.83 11.06
C PHE A 259 6.16 -14.73 12.09
N GLU A 260 6.34 -15.24 13.32
CA GLU A 260 5.34 -15.08 14.37
C GLU A 260 5.03 -13.60 14.66
N SER A 261 6.05 -12.73 14.66
CA SER A 261 5.88 -11.29 14.87
C SER A 261 5.49 -10.52 13.60
N LEU A 262 5.48 -11.17 12.43
CA LEU A 262 5.21 -10.50 11.16
C LEU A 262 3.71 -10.15 11.04
N THR A 263 3.41 -8.89 10.72
CA THR A 263 2.06 -8.37 10.50
C THR A 263 1.80 -7.95 9.05
N THR A 264 2.87 -7.75 8.28
CA THR A 264 2.81 -7.31 6.88
C THR A 264 2.12 -8.36 5.99
N PRO A 265 1.04 -8.02 5.28
CA PRO A 265 0.47 -8.85 4.22
C PRO A 265 1.48 -9.06 3.08
N ILE A 266 1.54 -10.27 2.54
CA ILE A 266 2.47 -10.64 1.45
C ILE A 266 1.70 -11.18 0.25
N ALA A 267 2.02 -10.72 -0.96
CA ALA A 267 1.65 -11.38 -2.21
C ALA A 267 2.88 -12.03 -2.86
N LEU A 268 2.75 -13.29 -3.25
CA LEU A 268 3.80 -14.10 -3.86
C LEU A 268 3.43 -14.41 -5.32
N HIS A 269 4.36 -14.16 -6.23
CA HIS A 269 4.19 -14.40 -7.66
C HIS A 269 5.33 -15.29 -8.16
N HIS A 270 5.03 -16.42 -8.81
CA HIS A 270 6.07 -17.35 -9.27
C HIS A 270 5.56 -18.19 -10.45
N THR A 271 6.41 -18.51 -11.42
CA THR A 271 6.07 -19.46 -12.50
C THR A 271 6.61 -20.86 -12.19
N VAL A 272 5.96 -21.91 -12.69
CA VAL A 272 6.44 -23.30 -12.43
C VAL A 272 7.67 -23.67 -13.25
N GLU A 273 7.87 -22.99 -14.38
CA GLU A 273 8.98 -23.17 -15.31
C GLU A 273 10.21 -22.33 -14.92
N ASP A 274 10.26 -21.80 -13.70
CA ASP A 274 11.38 -20.99 -13.25
C ASP A 274 12.65 -21.85 -13.12
N GLU A 275 13.57 -21.66 -14.06
CA GLU A 275 14.85 -22.37 -14.10
C GLU A 275 15.90 -21.73 -13.17
N SER A 276 15.64 -20.52 -12.69
CA SER A 276 16.55 -19.79 -11.80
C SER A 276 16.18 -20.06 -10.34
N VAL A 277 14.98 -19.70 -9.91
CA VAL A 277 14.59 -19.89 -8.52
C VAL A 277 13.57 -21.02 -8.41
N PRO A 278 13.83 -22.06 -7.60
CA PRO A 278 12.84 -23.11 -7.36
C PRO A 278 11.49 -22.55 -6.92
N VAL A 279 10.42 -22.86 -7.65
CA VAL A 279 9.03 -22.49 -7.29
C VAL A 279 8.66 -22.98 -5.89
N GLU A 280 9.30 -24.07 -5.44
CA GLU A 280 9.18 -24.62 -4.10
C GLU A 280 9.47 -23.59 -3.00
N PHE A 281 10.35 -22.61 -3.23
CA PHE A 281 10.64 -21.57 -2.24
C PHE A 281 9.40 -20.71 -1.94
N SER A 282 8.65 -20.30 -2.97
CA SER A 282 7.41 -19.55 -2.75
C SER A 282 6.29 -20.42 -2.20
N ARG A 283 6.19 -21.69 -2.63
CA ARG A 283 5.21 -22.65 -2.09
C ARG A 283 5.45 -22.90 -0.60
N ASN A 284 6.70 -23.15 -0.20
CA ASN A 284 7.08 -23.37 1.19
C ASN A 284 6.84 -22.12 2.05
N LEU A 285 7.19 -20.93 1.54
CA LEU A 285 6.93 -19.67 2.24
C LEU A 285 5.42 -19.46 2.46
N LYS A 286 4.60 -19.66 1.42
CA LYS A 286 3.14 -19.60 1.52
C LYS A 286 2.64 -20.54 2.63
N THR A 287 2.99 -21.82 2.57
CA THR A 287 2.54 -22.82 3.55
C THR A 287 2.96 -22.42 4.97
N LYS A 288 4.18 -21.93 5.16
CA LYS A 288 4.64 -21.47 6.46
C LYS A 288 3.84 -20.28 6.97
N LEU A 289 3.60 -19.26 6.14
CA LEU A 289 2.82 -18.07 6.49
C LEU A 289 1.37 -18.43 6.82
N GLU A 290 0.72 -19.28 6.02
CA GLU A 290 -0.65 -19.78 6.26
C GLU A 290 -0.73 -20.56 7.56
N SER A 291 0.25 -21.42 7.86
CA SER A 291 0.29 -22.19 9.12
C SER A 291 0.34 -21.31 10.38
N LEU A 292 0.79 -20.05 10.23
CA LEU A 292 0.87 -19.04 11.28
C LEU A 292 -0.29 -18.03 11.22
N GLY A 293 -1.32 -18.28 10.39
CA GLY A 293 -2.47 -17.41 10.21
C GLY A 293 -2.14 -16.04 9.59
N LYS A 294 -1.03 -15.94 8.83
CA LYS A 294 -0.60 -14.68 8.21
C LYS A 294 -1.34 -14.44 6.91
N SER A 295 -1.57 -13.15 6.59
CA SER A 295 -2.20 -12.76 5.33
C SER A 295 -1.23 -12.95 4.17
N VAL A 296 -1.45 -14.00 3.38
CA VAL A 296 -0.67 -14.28 2.17
C VAL A 296 -1.56 -14.55 0.97
N GLU A 297 -1.26 -13.90 -0.15
CA GLU A 297 -1.84 -14.19 -1.47
C GLU A 297 -0.77 -14.90 -2.32
N TYR A 298 -1.12 -15.97 -3.02
CA TYR A 298 -0.18 -16.70 -3.89
C TYR A 298 -0.73 -16.86 -5.29
N PHE A 299 0.07 -16.44 -6.26
CA PHE A 299 -0.22 -16.52 -7.67
C PHE A 299 0.87 -17.32 -8.37
N GLU A 300 0.49 -18.49 -8.85
CA GLU A 300 1.33 -19.35 -9.66
C GLU A 300 1.00 -19.18 -11.15
N TYR A 301 2.03 -19.05 -11.99
CA TYR A 301 1.93 -18.86 -13.43
C TYR A 301 2.44 -20.09 -14.18
N GLN A 302 1.95 -20.25 -15.40
CA GLN A 302 2.38 -21.27 -16.35
C GLN A 302 2.87 -20.58 -17.62
N ASN A 303 3.77 -21.22 -18.36
CA ASN A 303 4.34 -20.73 -19.61
C ASN A 303 4.99 -19.34 -19.48
N SER A 304 5.71 -19.09 -18.40
CA SER A 304 6.45 -17.83 -18.20
C SER A 304 7.88 -18.10 -17.77
N ASP A 305 8.72 -17.08 -17.84
CA ASP A 305 10.13 -17.16 -17.42
C ASP A 305 10.30 -16.62 -16.00
N HIS A 306 11.55 -16.64 -15.51
CA HIS A 306 11.92 -16.10 -14.19
C HIS A 306 11.44 -14.66 -13.95
N ASN A 307 11.38 -13.84 -15.01
CA ASN A 307 10.96 -12.44 -14.92
C ASN A 307 9.44 -12.26 -14.98
N LEU A 308 8.67 -13.35 -15.04
CA LEU A 308 7.25 -13.36 -15.35
C LEU A 308 6.93 -12.56 -16.63
N SER A 309 7.76 -12.72 -17.67
CA SER A 309 7.58 -12.07 -18.96
C SER A 309 6.26 -12.49 -19.62
N ASN A 310 5.95 -11.86 -20.75
CA ASN A 310 4.73 -12.18 -21.50
C ASN A 310 4.60 -13.69 -21.75
N PRO A 311 3.39 -14.26 -21.54
CA PRO A 311 2.12 -13.57 -21.34
C PRO A 311 1.76 -13.21 -19.88
N ALA A 312 2.57 -13.58 -18.88
CA ALA A 312 2.21 -13.44 -17.46
C ALA A 312 2.32 -12.00 -16.94
N PHE A 313 3.21 -11.19 -17.52
CA PHE A 313 3.60 -9.88 -17.00
C PHE A 313 2.43 -8.96 -16.68
N GLY A 314 1.51 -8.77 -17.64
CA GLY A 314 0.36 -7.88 -17.47
C GLY A 314 -0.52 -8.28 -16.28
N LEU A 315 -0.91 -9.55 -16.22
CA LEU A 315 -1.74 -10.08 -15.13
C LEU A 315 -1.01 -10.02 -13.77
N ALA A 316 0.28 -10.34 -13.74
CA ALA A 316 1.07 -10.27 -12.51
C ALA A 316 1.18 -8.83 -12.00
N MET A 317 1.32 -7.86 -12.90
CA MET A 317 1.37 -6.44 -12.56
C MET A 317 0.00 -5.91 -12.10
N ASP A 318 -1.09 -6.29 -12.75
CA ASP A 318 -2.45 -5.89 -12.33
C ASP A 318 -2.75 -6.38 -10.91
N ARG A 319 -2.41 -7.64 -10.61
CA ARG A 319 -2.51 -8.21 -9.26
C ARG A 319 -1.62 -7.48 -8.24
N THR A 320 -0.40 -7.14 -8.63
CA THR A 320 0.54 -6.38 -7.79
C THR A 320 0.00 -4.99 -7.47
N VAL A 321 -0.54 -4.27 -8.45
CA VAL A 321 -1.19 -2.96 -8.26
C VAL A 321 -2.39 -3.11 -7.34
N ALA A 322 -3.29 -4.06 -7.61
CA ALA A 322 -4.48 -4.28 -6.82
C ALA A 322 -4.14 -4.58 -5.34
N PHE A 323 -3.12 -5.41 -5.10
CA PHE A 323 -2.64 -5.73 -3.76
C PHE A 323 -2.13 -4.48 -3.03
N PHE A 324 -1.28 -3.67 -3.67
CA PHE A 324 -0.81 -2.44 -3.04
C PHE A 324 -1.93 -1.42 -2.81
N LYS A 325 -2.90 -1.28 -3.73
CA LYS A 325 -4.06 -0.40 -3.52
C LYS A 325 -4.86 -0.83 -2.29
N LYS A 326 -5.17 -2.14 -2.18
CA LYS A 326 -5.90 -2.73 -1.05
C LYS A 326 -5.25 -2.46 0.30
N HIS A 327 -3.92 -2.46 0.38
CA HIS A 327 -3.20 -2.37 1.66
C HIS A 327 -2.62 -0.99 1.97
N LEU A 328 -2.35 -0.16 0.95
CA LEU A 328 -1.66 1.12 1.13
C LEU A 328 -2.52 2.35 0.81
N GLN A 329 -3.61 2.20 0.06
CA GLN A 329 -4.52 3.30 -0.22
C GLN A 329 -5.78 3.17 0.65
N GLU A 330 -6.20 4.28 1.24
CA GLU A 330 -7.47 4.30 1.97
C GLU A 330 -8.62 4.25 0.96
N PRO A 331 -9.59 3.33 1.12
CA PRO A 331 -10.76 3.33 0.26
C PRO A 331 -11.61 4.57 0.52
N ALA A 332 -12.35 5.01 -0.50
CA ALA A 332 -13.44 5.94 -0.28
C ALA A 332 -14.45 5.31 0.69
N PHE A 333 -14.92 6.07 1.66
CA PHE A 333 -16.04 5.68 2.50
C PHE A 333 -17.27 6.42 2.03
N ILE A 334 -18.34 5.68 1.81
CA ILE A 334 -19.57 6.16 1.19
C ILE A 334 -20.76 5.44 1.80
N ALA A 335 -21.80 6.20 2.13
CA ALA A 335 -23.09 5.67 2.50
C ALA A 335 -23.90 5.33 1.24
N GLU A 336 -24.22 4.05 1.03
CA GLU A 336 -25.14 3.63 -0.04
C GLU A 336 -26.51 4.25 0.23
N THR A 337 -26.93 5.17 -0.66
CA THR A 337 -28.04 6.08 -0.41
C THR A 337 -28.90 6.20 -1.67
N PRO A 338 -30.24 6.07 -1.60
CA PRO A 338 -31.09 6.29 -2.76
C PRO A 338 -30.95 7.73 -3.28
N PHE A 339 -30.94 7.90 -4.60
CA PHE A 339 -30.90 9.22 -5.23
C PHE A 339 -32.28 9.60 -5.77
N ILE A 340 -32.65 10.87 -5.58
CA ILE A 340 -33.71 11.50 -6.37
C ILE A 340 -33.33 12.95 -6.72
N SER A 341 -33.73 13.40 -7.91
CA SER A 341 -33.75 14.82 -8.23
C SER A 341 -34.97 15.50 -7.59
N GLN A 342 -34.83 16.78 -7.25
CA GLN A 342 -35.95 17.63 -6.79
C GLN A 342 -37.08 17.75 -7.84
N ALA A 343 -36.80 17.42 -9.10
CA ALA A 343 -37.79 17.24 -10.17
C ALA A 343 -37.69 15.80 -10.74
N PRO A 344 -38.32 14.78 -10.10
CA PRO A 344 -38.15 13.36 -10.44
C PRO A 344 -38.36 12.99 -11.92
N TYR A 345 -39.26 13.69 -12.61
CA TYR A 345 -39.55 13.56 -14.05
C TYR A 345 -39.16 14.81 -14.85
N GLY A 346 -38.39 15.74 -14.27
CA GLY A 346 -37.98 16.99 -14.93
C GLY A 346 -39.09 18.04 -15.03
N GLU A 347 -40.06 18.01 -14.11
CA GLU A 347 -41.19 18.95 -14.08
C GLU A 347 -40.81 20.33 -13.50
N TRP A 348 -39.75 20.93 -14.03
CA TRP A 348 -39.22 22.24 -13.63
C TRP A 348 -40.17 23.43 -13.84
N LYS A 349 -41.38 23.22 -14.39
CA LYS A 349 -42.39 24.29 -14.51
C LYS A 349 -43.16 24.52 -13.20
N ASP A 350 -43.15 23.53 -12.30
CA ASP A 350 -43.74 23.68 -10.97
C ASP A 350 -42.73 24.38 -10.05
N PRO A 351 -43.06 25.53 -9.43
CA PRO A 351 -42.13 26.24 -8.55
C PRO A 351 -41.69 25.38 -7.36
N ARG A 352 -42.53 24.44 -6.89
CA ARG A 352 -42.16 23.51 -5.80
C ARG A 352 -41.02 22.57 -6.19
N HIS A 353 -40.87 22.28 -7.48
CA HIS A 353 -39.74 21.53 -8.00
C HIS A 353 -38.54 22.42 -8.33
N GLN A 354 -38.74 23.71 -8.65
CA GLN A 354 -37.63 24.66 -8.82
C GLN A 354 -36.91 24.98 -7.51
N ASP A 355 -37.67 25.09 -6.41
CA ASP A 355 -37.18 25.47 -5.09
C ASP A 355 -37.24 24.30 -4.07
N GLY A 356 -37.36 23.06 -4.55
CA GLY A 356 -37.57 21.87 -3.69
C GLY A 356 -36.29 21.18 -3.23
N CYS A 357 -35.16 21.89 -3.14
CA CYS A 357 -33.88 21.27 -2.85
C CYS A 357 -33.81 20.75 -1.40
N GLU A 358 -34.41 21.46 -0.45
CA GLU A 358 -34.49 21.07 0.95
C GLU A 358 -35.41 19.86 1.17
N GLU A 359 -36.58 19.81 0.52
CA GLU A 359 -37.48 18.65 0.55
C GLU A 359 -36.82 17.41 -0.05
N ALA A 360 -36.17 17.54 -1.21
CA ALA A 360 -35.50 16.42 -1.84
C ALA A 360 -34.31 15.92 -1.02
N ALA A 361 -33.46 16.81 -0.50
CA ALA A 361 -32.30 16.45 0.30
C ALA A 361 -32.69 15.78 1.63
N THR A 362 -33.72 16.30 2.31
CA THR A 362 -34.23 15.68 3.54
C THR A 362 -34.92 14.34 3.28
N LEU A 363 -35.67 14.20 2.18
CA LEU A 363 -36.26 12.93 1.78
C LEU A 363 -35.20 11.86 1.49
N ILE A 364 -34.14 12.21 0.76
CA ILE A 364 -32.98 11.34 0.54
C ILE A 364 -32.39 10.88 1.88
N ALA A 365 -32.14 11.84 2.77
CA ALA A 365 -31.49 11.55 4.04
C ALA A 365 -32.35 10.68 4.98
N VAL A 366 -33.66 10.93 5.04
CA VAL A 366 -34.60 10.11 5.81
C VAL A 366 -34.75 8.72 5.20
N SER A 367 -34.83 8.62 3.87
CA SER A 367 -34.94 7.33 3.19
C SER A 367 -33.72 6.45 3.46
N TRP A 368 -32.52 7.05 3.43
CA TRP A 368 -31.30 6.36 3.87
C TRP A 368 -31.35 5.94 5.34
N ALA A 369 -31.65 6.87 6.24
CA ALA A 369 -31.61 6.62 7.68
C ALA A 369 -32.58 5.51 8.10
N LYS A 370 -33.76 5.45 7.44
CA LYS A 370 -34.85 4.50 7.69
C LYS A 370 -34.83 3.28 6.77
N THR A 371 -33.86 3.16 5.85
CA THR A 371 -33.79 2.10 4.83
C THR A 371 -35.08 1.95 4.02
N LEU A 372 -35.63 3.09 3.58
CA LEU A 372 -36.85 3.13 2.76
C LEU A 372 -36.51 3.07 1.28
N ASP A 373 -37.32 2.32 0.54
CA ASP A 373 -37.32 2.38 -0.92
C ASP A 373 -37.82 3.75 -1.40
N LEU A 374 -37.12 4.31 -2.38
CA LEU A 374 -37.43 5.62 -2.95
C LEU A 374 -37.48 5.51 -4.48
N ASP A 375 -38.70 5.51 -5.01
CA ASP A 375 -38.94 5.65 -6.45
C ASP A 375 -39.39 7.08 -6.81
N LYS A 376 -39.53 7.35 -8.11
CA LYS A 376 -39.91 8.68 -8.61
C LYS A 376 -41.32 9.12 -8.22
N ASP A 377 -42.26 8.20 -8.08
CA ASP A 377 -43.65 8.50 -7.74
C ASP A 377 -43.80 8.83 -6.26
N ILE A 378 -43.15 8.03 -5.39
CA ILE A 378 -43.00 8.32 -3.97
C ILE A 378 -42.33 9.68 -3.82
N ALA A 379 -41.18 9.89 -4.45
CA ALA A 379 -40.44 11.11 -4.26
C ALA A 379 -41.19 12.36 -4.74
N LYS A 380 -41.85 12.30 -5.90
CA LYS A 380 -42.67 13.41 -6.39
C LYS A 380 -43.79 13.73 -5.39
N ARG A 381 -44.51 12.72 -4.92
CA ARG A 381 -45.60 12.92 -3.95
C ARG A 381 -45.08 13.51 -2.64
N GLU A 382 -43.98 13.00 -2.11
CA GLU A 382 -43.40 13.44 -0.85
C GLU A 382 -42.85 14.87 -0.95
N ILE A 383 -42.11 15.21 -2.01
CA ILE A 383 -41.62 16.58 -2.23
C ILE A 383 -42.79 17.57 -2.25
N LEU A 384 -43.82 17.29 -3.04
CA LEU A 384 -44.99 18.17 -3.15
C LEU A 384 -45.78 18.28 -1.85
N SER A 385 -45.86 17.19 -1.08
CA SER A 385 -46.57 17.14 0.21
C SER A 385 -45.81 17.87 1.30
N ALA A 386 -44.48 17.74 1.33
CA ALA A 386 -43.59 18.46 2.22
C ALA A 386 -43.65 19.97 1.97
N SER A 387 -43.54 20.44 0.72
CA SER A 387 -43.70 21.85 0.40
C SER A 387 -45.09 22.38 0.75
N GLY A 388 -46.14 21.56 0.55
CA GLY A 388 -47.51 21.89 0.96
C GLY A 388 -47.67 22.04 2.47
N PHE A 389 -47.08 21.13 3.25
CA PHE A 389 -47.02 21.20 4.71
C PHE A 389 -46.32 22.47 5.17
N GLN A 390 -45.15 22.78 4.60
CA GLN A 390 -44.40 23.99 4.96
C GLN A 390 -45.22 25.25 4.67
N SER A 391 -45.83 25.33 3.49
CA SER A 391 -46.70 26.45 3.10
C SER A 391 -47.89 26.62 4.04
N GLN A 392 -48.57 25.52 4.39
CA GLN A 392 -49.76 25.58 5.25
C GLN A 392 -49.42 25.97 6.69
N LYS A 393 -48.29 25.49 7.22
CA LYS A 393 -47.94 25.67 8.63
C LYS A 393 -47.09 26.90 8.90
N TYR A 394 -46.16 27.22 8.01
CA TYR A 394 -45.19 28.31 8.18
C TYR A 394 -45.37 29.45 7.18
N GLY A 395 -46.29 29.32 6.22
CA GLY A 395 -46.58 30.34 5.21
C GLY A 395 -45.61 30.39 4.04
N GLU A 396 -44.48 29.67 4.10
CA GLU A 396 -43.43 29.64 3.08
C GLU A 396 -42.65 28.31 3.18
N TYR A 397 -42.25 27.77 2.03
CA TYR A 397 -41.51 26.51 1.90
C TYR A 397 -40.09 26.68 1.37
N ARG A 398 -39.81 27.81 0.72
CA ARG A 398 -38.57 28.05 0.00
C ARG A 398 -37.47 28.59 0.90
N ASP A 399 -36.23 28.30 0.54
CA ASP A 399 -35.02 28.86 1.12
C ASP A 399 -34.98 28.71 2.65
N THR A 400 -34.97 27.47 3.17
CA THR A 400 -34.95 27.22 4.62
C THR A 400 -33.53 27.02 5.14
N SER A 401 -33.19 27.71 6.24
CA SER A 401 -31.90 27.49 6.94
C SER A 401 -31.70 26.02 7.34
N ALA A 402 -30.47 25.59 7.65
CA ALA A 402 -30.22 24.25 8.18
C ALA A 402 -31.06 23.94 9.43
N ALA A 403 -31.22 24.92 10.32
CA ALA A 403 -32.01 24.78 11.55
C ALA A 403 -33.51 24.59 11.26
N ASP A 404 -34.06 25.42 10.37
CA ASP A 404 -35.47 25.33 10.00
C ASP A 404 -35.76 24.11 9.12
N THR A 405 -34.87 23.75 8.20
CA THR A 405 -34.95 22.50 7.43
C THR A 405 -35.06 21.31 8.38
N ALA A 406 -34.19 21.24 9.39
CA ALA A 406 -34.21 20.17 10.38
C ALA A 406 -35.49 20.18 11.23
N GLN A 407 -35.95 21.35 11.67
CA GLN A 407 -37.16 21.47 12.47
C GLN A 407 -38.43 21.16 11.65
N ARG A 408 -38.61 21.81 10.51
CA ARG A 408 -39.83 21.74 9.69
C ARG A 408 -39.95 20.40 8.98
N LEU A 409 -38.88 19.95 8.33
CA LEU A 409 -38.93 18.76 7.48
C LEU A 409 -38.57 17.49 8.27
N LEU A 410 -37.39 17.42 8.89
CA LEU A 410 -36.97 16.19 9.57
C LEU A 410 -37.84 15.89 10.80
N LYS A 411 -37.95 16.84 11.74
CA LYS A 411 -38.67 16.61 13.00
C LYS A 411 -40.19 16.61 12.83
N GLU A 412 -40.74 17.61 12.14
CA GLU A 412 -42.18 17.82 12.12
C GLU A 412 -42.91 17.11 10.97
N TYR A 413 -42.38 17.13 9.76
CA TYR A 413 -42.98 16.43 8.62
C TYR A 413 -42.66 14.92 8.66
N PHE A 414 -41.38 14.55 8.60
CA PHE A 414 -40.93 13.15 8.54
C PHE A 414 -40.96 12.40 9.88
N ARG A 415 -41.19 13.10 11.00
CA ARG A 415 -41.15 12.54 12.36
C ARG A 415 -39.86 11.75 12.61
N PHE A 416 -38.75 12.34 12.20
CA PHE A 416 -37.42 11.75 12.32
C PHE A 416 -36.60 12.55 13.33
N GLU A 417 -36.03 11.88 14.32
CA GLU A 417 -35.32 12.54 15.44
C GLU A 417 -33.81 12.30 15.45
N ASN A 418 -33.29 11.34 14.67
CA ASN A 418 -31.86 10.98 14.65
C ASN A 418 -31.04 11.92 13.76
N PHE A 419 -31.13 13.21 14.04
CA PHE A 419 -30.35 14.27 13.39
C PHE A 419 -29.75 15.23 14.41
N LYS A 420 -28.71 15.96 14.00
CA LYS A 420 -28.14 17.08 14.76
C LYS A 420 -27.82 18.23 13.80
N VAL A 421 -28.24 19.44 14.14
CA VAL A 421 -27.76 20.65 13.46
C VAL A 421 -26.40 21.01 14.06
N GLU A 422 -25.36 20.91 13.24
CA GLU A 422 -24.00 21.30 13.61
C GLU A 422 -23.71 22.69 13.06
N LYS A 423 -23.11 23.55 13.87
CA LYS A 423 -22.82 24.94 13.50
C LYS A 423 -21.34 25.12 13.21
N GLU A 424 -21.02 25.99 12.25
CA GLU A 424 -19.65 26.39 11.92
C GLU A 424 -18.68 25.20 11.74
N VAL A 425 -19.09 24.21 10.94
CA VAL A 425 -18.27 23.02 10.71
C VAL A 425 -17.00 23.34 9.94
N THR A 426 -15.92 22.65 10.30
CA THR A 426 -14.65 22.70 9.58
C THR A 426 -14.55 21.55 8.57
N LEU A 427 -13.68 21.68 7.57
CA LEU A 427 -13.46 20.62 6.59
C LEU A 427 -13.05 19.29 7.25
N PRO A 428 -12.06 19.23 8.17
CA PRO A 428 -11.71 17.97 8.84
C PRO A 428 -12.89 17.36 9.59
N HIS A 429 -13.73 18.20 10.23
CA HIS A 429 -14.90 17.73 10.96
C HIS A 429 -15.94 17.07 10.05
N LEU A 430 -16.16 17.60 8.83
CA LEU A 430 -17.04 16.96 7.84
C LEU A 430 -16.55 15.53 7.49
N VAL A 431 -15.25 15.37 7.29
CA VAL A 431 -14.64 14.08 6.97
C VAL A 431 -14.80 13.10 8.14
N GLU A 432 -14.62 13.55 9.38
CA GLU A 432 -14.84 12.74 10.59
C GLU A 432 -16.29 12.26 10.73
N ILE A 433 -17.26 13.15 10.48
CA ILE A 433 -18.69 12.81 10.51
C ILE A 433 -18.98 11.68 9.52
N LEU A 434 -18.55 11.84 8.26
CA LEU A 434 -18.78 10.85 7.21
C LEU A 434 -18.08 9.52 7.50
N LYS A 435 -16.85 9.58 8.04
CA LYS A 435 -16.10 8.39 8.48
C LYS A 435 -16.79 7.63 9.61
N SER A 436 -17.62 8.30 10.41
CA SER A 436 -18.44 7.67 11.45
C SER A 436 -19.70 6.96 10.91
N GLY A 437 -19.88 6.91 9.58
CA GLY A 437 -21.02 6.26 8.93
C GLY A 437 -22.29 7.12 8.90
N LYS A 438 -22.16 8.43 9.07
CA LYS A 438 -23.27 9.41 9.01
C LYS A 438 -23.26 10.12 7.66
N ILE A 439 -24.40 10.68 7.25
CA ILE A 439 -24.48 11.56 6.08
C ILE A 439 -24.77 13.00 6.52
N ILE A 440 -24.54 13.95 5.63
CA ILE A 440 -24.66 15.37 5.92
C ILE A 440 -25.59 16.01 4.89
N VAL A 441 -26.66 16.65 5.34
CA VAL A 441 -27.46 17.55 4.51
C VAL A 441 -26.89 18.96 4.66
N ALA A 442 -26.41 19.54 3.56
CA ALA A 442 -25.64 20.78 3.59
C ALA A 442 -26.29 21.86 2.71
N PRO A 443 -26.70 23.00 3.31
CA PRO A 443 -27.00 24.21 2.54
C PRO A 443 -25.73 24.70 1.83
N THR A 444 -25.87 25.03 0.54
CA THR A 444 -24.75 25.44 -0.31
C THR A 444 -25.11 26.62 -1.22
N ASN A 445 -24.07 27.30 -1.69
CA ASN A 445 -24.14 28.19 -2.83
C ASN A 445 -23.85 27.40 -4.12
N GLY A 446 -24.90 27.06 -4.87
CA GLY A 446 -24.79 26.30 -6.11
C GLY A 446 -23.92 26.96 -7.19
N ARG A 447 -23.80 28.30 -7.18
CA ARG A 447 -22.88 29.02 -8.08
C ARG A 447 -21.41 28.75 -7.79
N VAL A 448 -21.07 28.42 -6.54
CA VAL A 448 -19.71 28.06 -6.11
C VAL A 448 -19.41 26.60 -6.43
N LEU A 449 -20.41 25.72 -6.36
CA LEU A 449 -20.29 24.31 -6.75
C LEU A 449 -19.88 24.14 -8.22
N ARG A 450 -20.30 25.06 -9.10
CA ARG A 450 -20.00 25.04 -10.54
C ARG A 450 -20.37 23.71 -11.21
N ASN A 451 -21.48 23.10 -10.78
CA ASN A 451 -22.00 21.90 -11.43
C ASN A 451 -22.40 22.24 -12.87
N PRO A 452 -21.83 21.56 -13.90
CA PRO A 452 -22.15 21.84 -15.29
C PRO A 452 -23.60 21.47 -15.66
N GLY A 453 -24.29 20.70 -14.83
CA GLY A 453 -25.72 20.40 -15.00
C GLY A 453 -26.65 21.54 -14.59
N TYR A 454 -26.17 22.55 -13.87
CA TYR A 454 -27.00 23.71 -13.52
C TYR A 454 -27.20 24.64 -14.71
N THR A 455 -28.41 25.18 -14.86
CA THR A 455 -28.66 26.31 -15.76
C THR A 455 -27.88 27.53 -15.27
N PRO A 456 -26.98 28.13 -16.07
CA PRO A 456 -26.20 29.30 -15.66
C PRO A 456 -27.10 30.45 -15.17
N PRO A 457 -26.75 31.13 -14.07
CA PRO A 457 -25.48 31.05 -13.33
C PRO A 457 -25.43 29.94 -12.26
N GLY A 458 -26.46 29.11 -12.16
CA GLY A 458 -26.68 28.17 -11.05
C GLY A 458 -27.46 28.81 -9.88
N PRO A 459 -28.05 27.97 -9.02
CA PRO A 459 -28.85 28.44 -7.90
C PRO A 459 -27.96 29.11 -6.84
N GLU A 460 -28.41 30.24 -6.29
CA GLU A 460 -27.70 30.92 -5.20
C GLU A 460 -27.86 30.21 -3.86
N ARG A 461 -29.04 29.62 -3.64
CA ARG A 461 -29.39 28.78 -2.50
C ARG A 461 -29.69 27.39 -3.03
N HIS A 462 -28.99 26.43 -2.49
CA HIS A 462 -29.12 25.03 -2.87
C HIS A 462 -28.89 24.15 -1.65
N MET A 463 -29.24 22.87 -1.76
CA MET A 463 -29.00 21.88 -0.73
C MET A 463 -28.55 20.56 -1.36
N VAL A 464 -27.46 20.01 -0.83
CA VAL A 464 -26.89 18.73 -1.28
C VAL A 464 -26.78 17.77 -0.10
N VAL A 465 -26.74 16.47 -0.40
CA VAL A 465 -26.48 15.43 0.60
C VAL A 465 -25.07 14.91 0.39
N ILE A 466 -24.19 15.07 1.38
CA ILE A 466 -22.83 14.55 1.38
C ILE A 466 -22.86 13.15 1.98
N LEU A 467 -22.44 12.17 1.19
CA LEU A 467 -22.56 10.74 1.47
C LEU A 467 -21.25 10.11 1.90
N GLY A 468 -20.14 10.73 1.51
CA GLY A 468 -18.83 10.13 1.65
C GLY A 468 -17.70 11.03 1.23
N TYR A 469 -16.49 10.52 1.40
CA TYR A 469 -15.26 11.20 1.02
C TYR A 469 -14.25 10.20 0.48
N ASP A 470 -13.58 10.59 -0.58
CA ASP A 470 -12.50 9.84 -1.20
C ASP A 470 -11.16 10.47 -0.82
N PRO A 471 -10.39 9.86 0.10
CA PRO A 471 -9.12 10.41 0.54
C PRO A 471 -8.03 10.36 -0.53
N GLN A 472 -8.22 9.57 -1.60
CA GLN A 472 -7.27 9.46 -2.71
C GLN A 472 -7.45 10.61 -3.69
N THR A 473 -8.70 10.94 -4.05
CA THR A 473 -9.00 12.04 -4.97
C THR A 473 -9.23 13.38 -4.26
N ARG A 474 -9.37 13.37 -2.93
CA ARG A 474 -9.70 14.54 -2.10
C ARG A 474 -11.02 15.17 -2.51
N GLU A 475 -12.01 14.32 -2.78
CA GLU A 475 -13.34 14.72 -3.23
C GLU A 475 -14.40 14.24 -2.23
N PHE A 476 -15.40 15.09 -2.01
CA PHE A 476 -16.64 14.65 -1.39
C PHE A 476 -17.53 14.00 -2.44
N ILE A 477 -18.22 12.94 -2.03
CA ILE A 477 -19.20 12.23 -2.86
C ILE A 477 -20.58 12.64 -2.37
N THR A 478 -21.41 13.13 -3.27
CA THR A 478 -22.69 13.78 -2.93
C THR A 478 -23.85 13.23 -3.76
N HIS A 479 -25.05 13.38 -3.23
CA HIS A 479 -26.26 13.46 -4.05
C HIS A 479 -26.66 14.92 -4.21
N ASP A 480 -26.69 15.36 -5.46
CA ASP A 480 -27.07 16.71 -5.83
C ASP A 480 -28.47 16.72 -6.46
N PRO A 481 -29.54 17.01 -5.69
CA PRO A 481 -30.90 16.90 -6.18
C PRO A 481 -31.23 17.93 -7.27
N GLY A 482 -30.42 18.98 -7.43
CA GLY A 482 -30.63 20.08 -8.37
C GLY A 482 -30.45 19.70 -9.84
N VAL A 483 -29.94 18.50 -10.12
CA VAL A 483 -29.73 17.99 -11.48
C VAL A 483 -30.21 16.55 -11.61
N GLY A 484 -30.64 16.14 -12.80
CA GLY A 484 -31.14 14.79 -13.04
C GLY A 484 -30.08 13.69 -12.92
N ASN A 485 -28.79 14.03 -13.08
CA ASN A 485 -27.64 13.14 -13.00
C ASN A 485 -26.77 13.40 -11.75
N GLY A 486 -27.40 13.85 -10.66
CA GLY A 486 -26.70 14.26 -9.43
C GLY A 486 -26.32 13.12 -8.50
N ALA A 487 -26.60 11.87 -8.87
CA ALA A 487 -26.27 10.71 -8.07
C ALA A 487 -24.76 10.53 -7.94
N TYR A 488 -24.25 10.41 -6.71
CA TYR A 488 -22.83 10.19 -6.40
C TYR A 488 -21.89 11.20 -7.08
N TYR A 489 -22.38 12.42 -7.32
CA TYR A 489 -21.61 13.49 -7.93
C TYR A 489 -20.44 13.88 -7.03
N ARG A 490 -19.25 14.05 -7.62
CA ARG A 490 -18.01 14.31 -6.91
C ARG A 490 -17.61 15.77 -7.01
N TYR A 491 -17.34 16.37 -5.85
CA TYR A 491 -16.84 17.74 -5.75
C TYR A 491 -15.45 17.73 -5.09
N PRO A 492 -14.45 18.45 -5.63
CA PRO A 492 -13.20 18.69 -4.92
C PRO A 492 -13.46 19.27 -3.53
N LYS A 493 -12.73 18.82 -2.51
CA LYS A 493 -13.04 19.15 -1.11
C LYS A 493 -13.15 20.64 -0.83
N GLU A 494 -12.25 21.43 -1.44
CA GLU A 494 -12.27 22.89 -1.30
C GLU A 494 -13.45 23.54 -2.02
N VAL A 495 -13.90 22.97 -3.14
CA VAL A 495 -15.06 23.50 -3.88
C VAL A 495 -16.32 23.30 -3.05
N LEU A 496 -16.57 22.08 -2.57
CA LEU A 496 -17.75 21.81 -1.75
C LEU A 496 -17.69 22.57 -0.43
N TYR A 497 -16.57 22.52 0.29
CA TYR A 497 -16.45 23.21 1.58
C TYR A 497 -16.65 24.71 1.44
N ASN A 498 -16.11 25.36 0.41
CA ASN A 498 -16.34 26.78 0.15
C ASN A 498 -17.77 27.08 -0.30
N ALA A 499 -18.45 26.14 -0.94
CA ALA A 499 -19.85 26.27 -1.29
C ALA A 499 -20.79 26.14 -0.08
N ILE A 500 -20.42 25.38 0.97
CA ILE A 500 -21.24 25.28 2.19
C ILE A 500 -21.44 26.66 2.79
N ARG A 501 -22.72 27.05 2.84
CA ARG A 501 -23.20 28.34 3.31
C ARG A 501 -24.67 28.22 3.67
N ASP A 502 -24.96 28.28 4.95
CA ASP A 502 -26.30 28.42 5.49
C ASP A 502 -26.85 29.83 5.19
N TYR A 503 -28.17 29.96 5.18
CA TYR A 503 -28.86 31.20 4.84
C TYR A 503 -30.10 31.37 5.71
N SER A 504 -30.50 32.61 5.95
CA SER A 504 -31.71 32.92 6.70
C SER A 504 -32.95 32.36 6.00
N THR A 505 -33.87 31.79 6.77
CA THR A 505 -35.11 31.27 6.23
C THR A 505 -35.97 32.37 5.62
N GLY A 506 -36.35 32.21 4.36
CA GLY A 506 -37.26 33.11 3.65
C GLY A 506 -36.84 33.35 2.20
N TYR A 507 -37.84 33.41 1.32
CA TYR A 507 -37.63 33.48 -0.12
C TYR A 507 -36.78 34.70 -0.51
N HIS A 508 -35.58 34.42 -1.02
CA HIS A 508 -34.57 35.41 -1.43
C HIS A 508 -34.17 36.43 -0.36
N PHE A 509 -34.25 36.06 0.93
CA PHE A 509 -33.78 36.93 2.01
C PHE A 509 -32.29 37.24 1.89
N PRO A 510 -31.84 38.48 2.10
CA PRO A 510 -30.44 38.86 1.95
C PRO A 510 -29.50 37.95 2.75
N ILE A 511 -28.44 37.47 2.10
CA ILE A 511 -27.39 36.68 2.75
C ILE A 511 -26.34 37.66 3.25
N THR A 512 -26.36 37.95 4.56
CA THR A 512 -25.47 38.93 5.20
C THR A 512 -24.22 38.30 5.80
N GLU A 513 -24.23 36.99 6.03
CA GLU A 513 -23.15 36.24 6.66
C GLU A 513 -22.92 34.90 5.93
N THR A 514 -21.74 34.31 6.11
CA THR A 514 -21.43 32.96 5.61
C THR A 514 -21.24 32.06 6.80
N LEU A 515 -22.31 31.39 7.22
CA LEU A 515 -22.28 30.40 8.29
C LEU A 515 -22.15 28.99 7.69
N LYS A 516 -21.32 28.14 8.26
CA LYS A 516 -21.13 26.75 7.80
C LYS A 516 -21.94 25.78 8.66
N ASN A 517 -23.24 25.99 8.72
CA ASN A 517 -24.13 25.08 9.43
C ASN A 517 -24.58 23.96 8.51
N VAL A 518 -24.66 22.74 9.06
CA VAL A 518 -25.10 21.54 8.34
C VAL A 518 -25.99 20.69 9.23
N ILE A 519 -26.69 19.74 8.63
CA ILE A 519 -27.51 18.76 9.36
C ILE A 519 -26.82 17.41 9.24
N ILE A 520 -26.40 16.85 10.38
CA ILE A 520 -25.85 15.51 10.47
C ILE A 520 -27.01 14.54 10.66
N VAL A 521 -27.10 13.51 9.82
CA VAL A 521 -28.13 12.48 9.88
C VAL A 521 -27.46 11.13 10.18
N SER A 522 -28.02 10.41 11.15
CA SER A 522 -27.55 9.08 11.55
C SER A 522 -28.59 8.02 11.18
N HIS A 523 -28.16 6.78 10.96
CA HIS A 523 -29.10 5.67 10.83
C HIS A 523 -30.02 5.57 12.05
N GLU A 524 -31.27 5.21 11.81
CA GLU A 524 -32.17 4.79 12.87
C GLU A 524 -31.71 3.41 13.34
N ALA A 525 -31.38 3.28 14.63
CA ALA A 525 -31.07 1.96 15.19
C ALA A 525 -32.32 1.09 15.01
N GLY A 526 -32.16 -0.02 14.29
CA GLY A 526 -33.23 -1.02 14.09
C GLY A 526 -33.62 -1.74 15.36
#